data_AF-A0A2W4HRE5-F1
#
_entry.id   AF-A0A2W4HRE5-F1
#
_cell.length_a   1.000
_cell.length_b   1.000
_cell.length_c   1.000
_cell.angle_alpha   90.00
_cell.angle_beta   90.00
_cell.angle_gamma   90.00
#
_symmetry.space_group_name_H-M   'P 1'
#
loop_
_entity.id
_entity.type
_entity.pdbx_description
1 polymer ?
#
loop_
_entity_poly.entity_id
_entity_poly.type
_entity_poly.pdbx_seq_one_letter_code
_entity_poly.pdbx_strand_id
1 'polypeptide(L)'
;MSEAAKERLEEARAALARGDTQQAIVELSAAIELEPSIDALLIRAEAVFSTGNVDEALSDVDKAEGLYDADPKSSSILWERIDDARNRYNLAKNPDPGPPIKQTISVLLPIQLSDPADIFIRVNKRRELQSDGKTLLRKHGTVIYDMEILDRNPVWADSIIELTRGTRANFHADFVRNHTQFFHLQAPNKEFVQQTRNQYEVASQLLHTLDPLMRAVNAPIALFRNSNQVNACEEIFNCAAEETPANVCAAFCKIYNDEENACLFSVGMHALGYADAQIPYELLPVEVAHDVLYEFHEFQCLALTWNIGDSMQFSSKISNQTYLLNLYHCGRFETPGEARFNQFGLWIFEGPA
;
A
#
# COMPACT_ATOMS: atom_id res chain seq x y z
N MET A 1 12.07 -34.82 -23.05
CA MET A 1 12.81 -33.94 -23.98
C MET A 1 13.83 -34.75 -24.76
N SER A 2 13.75 -34.69 -26.09
CA SER A 2 14.73 -35.19 -27.05
C SER A 2 16.07 -34.47 -26.87
N GLU A 3 17.16 -35.10 -27.29
CA GLU A 3 18.50 -34.49 -27.18
C GLU A 3 18.60 -33.18 -27.96
N ALA A 4 18.00 -33.10 -29.14
CA ALA A 4 17.94 -31.87 -29.92
C ALA A 4 17.17 -30.74 -29.19
N ALA A 5 16.07 -31.07 -28.49
CA ALA A 5 15.32 -30.08 -27.72
C ALA A 5 16.11 -29.60 -26.48
N LYS A 6 16.87 -30.49 -25.83
CA LYS A 6 17.74 -30.12 -24.69
C LYS A 6 18.89 -29.21 -25.12
N GLU A 7 19.53 -29.51 -26.25
CA GLU A 7 20.62 -28.68 -26.79
C GLU A 7 20.16 -27.25 -27.01
N ARG A 8 19.00 -27.07 -27.67
CA ARG A 8 18.38 -25.76 -27.88
C ARG A 8 18.02 -25.05 -26.58
N LEU A 9 17.53 -25.78 -25.58
CA LEU A 9 17.23 -25.21 -24.26
C LEU A 9 18.50 -24.69 -23.56
N GLU A 10 19.61 -25.42 -23.65
CA GLU A 10 20.89 -24.99 -23.08
C GLU A 10 21.48 -23.78 -23.83
N GLU A 11 21.38 -23.75 -25.16
CA GLU A 11 21.77 -22.58 -25.97
C GLU A 11 20.96 -21.34 -25.60
N ALA A 12 19.65 -21.49 -25.38
CA ALA A 12 18.79 -20.42 -24.89
C ALA A 12 19.22 -19.90 -23.52
N ARG A 13 19.48 -20.78 -22.55
CA ARG A 13 19.97 -20.39 -21.21
C ARG A 13 21.29 -19.64 -21.30
N ALA A 14 22.19 -20.10 -22.17
CA ALA A 14 23.46 -19.42 -22.41
C ALA A 14 23.27 -18.04 -23.05
N ALA A 15 22.29 -17.87 -23.95
CA ALA A 15 21.93 -16.59 -24.53
C ALA A 15 21.34 -15.63 -23.47
N LEU A 16 20.44 -16.10 -22.60
CA LEU A 16 19.92 -15.31 -21.48
C LEU A 16 21.03 -14.86 -20.52
N ALA A 17 21.99 -15.75 -20.20
CA ALA A 17 23.13 -15.40 -19.37
C ALA A 17 24.04 -14.31 -19.97
N ARG A 18 24.01 -14.15 -21.30
CA ARG A 18 24.70 -13.06 -22.03
C ARG A 18 23.84 -11.81 -22.20
N GLY A 19 22.58 -11.83 -21.76
CA GLY A 19 21.61 -10.75 -21.99
C GLY A 19 21.04 -10.70 -23.41
N ASP A 20 21.27 -11.74 -24.22
CA ASP A 20 20.75 -11.82 -25.59
C ASP A 20 19.35 -12.45 -25.59
N THR A 21 18.38 -11.67 -25.12
CA THR A 21 16.98 -12.11 -24.96
C THR A 21 16.37 -12.52 -26.30
N GLN A 22 16.72 -11.87 -27.40
CA GLN A 22 16.14 -12.20 -28.72
C GLN A 22 16.63 -13.55 -29.23
N GLN A 23 17.94 -13.83 -29.12
CA GLN A 23 18.47 -15.14 -29.47
C GLN A 23 17.90 -16.23 -28.55
N ALA A 24 17.74 -15.95 -27.26
CA ALA A 24 17.13 -16.89 -26.34
C ALA A 24 15.70 -17.27 -26.75
N ILE A 25 14.86 -16.29 -27.14
CA ILE A 25 13.49 -16.55 -27.62
C ILE A 25 13.49 -17.45 -28.86
N VAL A 26 14.44 -17.26 -29.78
CA VAL A 26 14.59 -18.10 -30.99
C VAL A 26 14.90 -19.53 -30.61
N GLU A 27 15.92 -19.76 -29.76
CA GLU A 27 16.31 -21.10 -29.36
C GLU A 27 15.24 -21.79 -28.51
N LEU A 28 14.53 -21.05 -27.63
CA LEU A 28 13.41 -21.58 -26.86
C LEU A 28 12.25 -22.00 -27.76
N SER A 29 11.96 -21.20 -28.79
CA SER A 29 10.90 -21.54 -29.76
C SER A 29 11.24 -22.83 -30.51
N ALA A 30 12.50 -22.98 -30.95
CA ALA A 30 12.96 -24.21 -31.57
C ALA A 30 12.89 -25.41 -30.60
N ALA A 31 13.27 -25.23 -29.32
CA ALA A 31 13.16 -26.27 -28.30
C ALA A 31 11.70 -26.72 -28.08
N ILE A 32 10.77 -25.76 -28.00
CA ILE A 32 9.32 -26.00 -27.82
C ILE A 32 8.72 -26.70 -29.04
N GLU A 33 9.12 -26.31 -30.27
CA GLU A 33 8.66 -26.97 -31.50
C GLU A 33 9.11 -28.43 -31.58
N LEU A 34 10.33 -28.74 -31.12
CA LEU A 34 10.85 -30.10 -31.08
C LEU A 34 10.17 -30.94 -30.01
N GLU A 35 10.10 -30.44 -28.78
CA GLU A 35 9.36 -31.07 -27.69
C GLU A 35 8.96 -30.04 -26.63
N PRO A 36 7.67 -29.71 -26.50
CA PRO A 36 7.20 -28.80 -25.46
C PRO A 36 7.54 -29.32 -24.06
N SER A 37 8.03 -28.44 -23.21
CA SER A 37 8.23 -28.72 -21.79
C SER A 37 7.85 -27.51 -20.96
N ILE A 38 7.39 -27.75 -19.72
CA ILE A 38 7.05 -26.70 -18.75
C ILE A 38 8.23 -25.72 -18.60
N ASP A 39 9.45 -26.24 -18.49
CA ASP A 39 10.65 -25.42 -18.31
C ASP A 39 10.92 -24.52 -19.51
N ALA A 40 10.90 -25.06 -20.74
CA ALA A 40 11.13 -24.25 -21.94
C ALA A 40 10.05 -23.18 -22.13
N LEU A 41 8.79 -23.53 -21.85
CA LEU A 41 7.66 -22.59 -21.92
C LEU A 41 7.77 -21.47 -20.89
N LEU A 42 8.07 -21.78 -19.62
CA LEU A 42 8.23 -20.76 -18.59
C LEU A 42 9.44 -19.85 -18.82
N ILE A 43 10.57 -20.40 -19.31
CA ILE A 43 11.75 -19.60 -19.62
C ILE A 43 11.46 -18.68 -20.81
N ARG A 44 10.72 -19.14 -21.82
CA ARG A 44 10.30 -18.29 -22.93
C ARG A 44 9.31 -17.23 -22.50
N ALA A 45 8.34 -17.58 -21.67
CA ALA A 45 7.40 -16.63 -21.12
C ALA A 45 8.11 -15.48 -20.39
N GLU A 46 9.12 -15.78 -19.57
CA GLU A 46 9.93 -14.76 -18.90
C GLU A 46 10.74 -13.89 -19.89
N ALA A 47 11.39 -14.53 -20.88
CA ALA A 47 12.15 -13.82 -21.89
C ALA A 47 11.25 -12.87 -22.71
N VAL A 48 10.10 -13.34 -23.17
CA VAL A 48 9.10 -12.58 -23.92
C VAL A 48 8.49 -11.47 -23.06
N PHE A 49 8.17 -11.75 -21.80
CA PHE A 49 7.68 -10.76 -20.85
C PHE A 49 8.67 -9.59 -20.69
N SER A 50 9.98 -9.87 -20.60
CA SER A 50 11.02 -8.85 -20.51
C SER A 50 11.11 -7.92 -21.73
N THR A 51 10.54 -8.34 -22.87
CA THR A 51 10.43 -7.52 -24.09
C THR A 51 9.15 -6.70 -24.17
N GLY A 52 8.26 -6.81 -23.16
CA GLY A 52 6.97 -6.11 -23.09
C GLY A 52 5.79 -6.83 -23.75
N ASN A 53 5.99 -8.01 -24.33
CA ASN A 53 4.95 -8.80 -24.99
C ASN A 53 4.17 -9.68 -23.98
N VAL A 54 3.38 -9.04 -23.11
CA VAL A 54 2.70 -9.72 -21.99
C VAL A 54 1.69 -10.79 -22.45
N ASP A 55 0.98 -10.56 -23.55
CA ASP A 55 -0.01 -11.53 -24.09
C ASP A 55 0.64 -12.84 -24.54
N GLU A 56 1.81 -12.74 -25.18
CA GLU A 56 2.54 -13.92 -25.64
C GLU A 56 3.17 -14.67 -24.46
N ALA A 57 3.66 -13.95 -23.44
CA ALA A 57 4.14 -14.56 -22.21
C ALA A 57 3.03 -15.35 -21.48
N LEU A 58 1.83 -14.77 -21.35
CA LEU A 58 0.67 -15.47 -20.77
C LEU A 58 0.26 -16.70 -21.58
N SER A 59 0.31 -16.62 -22.92
CA SER A 59 0.03 -17.78 -23.78
C SER A 59 0.96 -18.96 -23.51
N ASP A 60 2.23 -18.69 -23.19
CA ASP A 60 3.19 -19.74 -22.87
C ASP A 60 3.01 -20.30 -21.46
N VAL A 61 2.58 -19.48 -20.49
CA VAL A 61 2.16 -19.95 -19.17
C VAL A 61 0.95 -20.87 -19.28
N ASP A 62 -0.04 -20.53 -20.11
CA ASP A 62 -1.22 -21.37 -20.34
C ASP A 62 -0.87 -22.73 -20.98
N LYS A 63 0.08 -22.74 -21.91
CA LYS A 63 0.62 -24.00 -22.45
C LYS A 63 1.38 -24.80 -21.39
N ALA A 64 2.13 -24.13 -20.51
CA ALA A 64 2.88 -24.79 -19.45
C ALA A 64 1.93 -25.46 -18.45
N GLU A 65 0.83 -24.79 -18.08
CA GLU A 65 -0.25 -25.38 -17.29
C GLU A 65 -0.90 -26.57 -18.00
N GLY A 66 -1.14 -26.47 -19.31
CA GLY A 66 -1.70 -27.57 -20.08
C GLY A 66 -0.82 -28.84 -20.12
N LEU A 67 0.50 -28.69 -19.88
CA LEU A 67 1.44 -29.81 -19.74
C LEU A 67 1.60 -30.29 -18.29
N TYR A 68 1.07 -29.56 -17.31
CA TYR A 68 1.17 -29.91 -15.92
C TYR A 68 0.22 -31.07 -15.59
N ASP A 69 0.78 -32.22 -15.24
CA ASP A 69 0.02 -33.34 -14.67
C ASP A 69 -0.01 -33.21 -13.14
N ALA A 70 -1.21 -33.29 -12.55
CA ALA A 70 -1.44 -33.15 -11.11
C ALA A 70 -1.13 -34.43 -10.32
N ASP A 71 -0.28 -35.32 -10.86
CA ASP A 71 0.25 -36.49 -10.17
C ASP A 71 1.01 -36.02 -8.90
N PRO A 72 0.82 -36.61 -7.71
CA PRO A 72 1.54 -36.24 -6.48
C PRO A 72 3.08 -36.24 -6.55
N LYS A 73 3.68 -36.80 -7.61
CA LYS A 73 5.13 -36.72 -7.91
C LYS A 73 5.52 -35.48 -8.73
N SER A 74 4.57 -34.86 -9.41
CA SER A 74 4.74 -33.56 -10.05
C SER A 74 4.91 -32.52 -8.96
N SER A 75 6.07 -31.87 -8.94
CA SER A 75 6.53 -31.05 -7.82
C SER A 75 5.60 -29.85 -7.60
N SER A 76 5.19 -29.61 -6.35
CA SER A 76 4.48 -28.38 -5.94
C SER A 76 5.19 -27.11 -6.44
N ILE A 77 6.51 -27.16 -6.59
CA ILE A 77 7.38 -26.10 -7.09
C ILE A 77 7.06 -25.73 -8.55
N LEU A 78 6.68 -26.69 -9.40
CA LEU A 78 6.36 -26.41 -10.81
C LEU A 78 5.03 -25.67 -10.93
N TRP A 79 4.03 -26.08 -10.14
CA TRP A 79 2.76 -25.35 -10.06
C TRP A 79 2.97 -23.94 -9.51
N GLU A 80 3.75 -23.78 -8.44
CA GLU A 80 4.10 -22.47 -7.88
C GLU A 80 4.76 -21.56 -8.93
N ARG A 81 5.65 -22.09 -9.79
CA ARG A 81 6.27 -21.32 -10.88
C ARG A 81 5.27 -20.90 -11.97
N ILE A 82 4.33 -21.78 -12.32
CA ILE A 82 3.28 -21.49 -13.31
C ILE A 82 2.34 -20.41 -12.75
N ASP A 83 1.90 -20.57 -11.51
CA ASP A 83 0.99 -19.63 -10.84
C ASP A 83 1.65 -18.27 -10.60
N ASP A 84 2.91 -18.24 -10.13
CA ASP A 84 3.68 -17.00 -9.98
C ASP A 84 3.81 -16.24 -11.31
N ALA A 85 4.24 -16.93 -12.37
CA ALA A 85 4.38 -16.30 -13.70
C ALA A 85 3.02 -15.76 -14.19
N ARG A 86 1.95 -16.54 -14.05
CA ARG A 86 0.59 -16.11 -14.41
C ARG A 86 0.16 -14.86 -13.66
N ASN A 87 0.35 -14.84 -12.34
CA ASN A 87 -0.03 -13.72 -11.50
C ASN A 87 0.78 -12.46 -11.85
N ARG A 88 2.11 -12.58 -12.02
CA ARG A 88 2.97 -11.46 -12.44
C ARG A 88 2.55 -10.88 -13.78
N TYR A 89 2.27 -11.72 -14.78
CA TYR A 89 1.95 -11.24 -16.12
C TYR A 89 0.51 -10.71 -16.21
N ASN A 90 -0.45 -11.31 -15.51
CA ASN A 90 -1.82 -10.77 -15.41
C ASN A 90 -1.83 -9.41 -14.72
N LEU A 91 -1.01 -9.22 -13.67
CA LEU A 91 -0.82 -7.92 -13.05
C LEU A 91 -0.19 -6.91 -14.00
N ALA A 92 0.76 -7.30 -14.84
CA ALA A 92 1.33 -6.40 -15.85
C ALA A 92 0.33 -6.04 -16.96
N LYS A 93 -0.53 -6.99 -17.37
CA LYS A 93 -1.55 -6.81 -18.41
C LYS A 93 -2.72 -5.95 -17.95
N ASN A 94 -3.17 -6.20 -16.73
CA ASN A 94 -4.22 -5.47 -16.06
C ASN A 94 -3.65 -5.02 -14.72
N PRO A 95 -2.82 -3.96 -14.69
CA PRO A 95 -2.34 -3.42 -13.43
C PRO A 95 -3.57 -3.13 -12.60
N ASP A 96 -3.69 -3.83 -11.48
CA ASP A 96 -4.71 -3.54 -10.48
C ASP A 96 -4.62 -2.03 -10.28
N PRO A 97 -5.68 -1.27 -10.61
CA PRO A 97 -5.62 0.15 -10.40
C PRO A 97 -5.29 0.39 -8.94
N GLY A 98 -5.60 -0.49 -7.99
CA GLY A 98 -5.59 -0.19 -6.56
C GLY A 98 -6.98 0.29 -6.16
N PRO A 99 -7.24 0.47 -4.85
CA PRO A 99 -8.56 0.81 -4.35
C PRO A 99 -9.01 2.15 -4.95
N PRO A 100 -10.29 2.28 -5.35
CA PRO A 100 -10.80 3.54 -5.87
C PRO A 100 -10.64 4.63 -4.81
N ILE A 101 -10.51 5.88 -5.27
CA ILE A 101 -10.44 7.03 -4.38
C ILE A 101 -11.77 7.15 -3.63
N LYS A 102 -11.75 6.87 -2.33
CA LYS A 102 -12.95 6.96 -1.48
C LYS A 102 -12.90 8.14 -0.52
N GLN A 103 -11.74 8.75 -0.31
CA GLN A 103 -11.63 9.89 0.58
C GLN A 103 -10.47 10.84 0.28
N THR A 104 -10.47 11.92 1.04
CA THR A 104 -9.35 12.85 1.11
C THR A 104 -8.38 12.48 2.24
N ILE A 105 -7.08 12.53 1.93
CA ILE A 105 -6.00 12.50 2.90
C ILE A 105 -5.72 13.94 3.33
N SER A 106 -5.66 14.17 4.63
CA SER A 106 -5.57 15.49 5.25
C SER A 106 -4.34 15.56 6.16
N VAL A 107 -3.43 16.50 5.88
CA VAL A 107 -2.16 16.66 6.58
C VAL A 107 -2.04 18.06 7.17
N LEU A 108 -1.71 18.15 8.46
CA LEU A 108 -1.39 19.41 9.13
C LEU A 108 0.11 19.49 9.41
N LEU A 109 0.72 20.59 9.00
CA LEU A 109 2.11 20.91 9.30
C LEU A 109 2.14 22.10 10.25
N PRO A 110 2.59 21.95 11.51
CA PRO A 110 2.87 23.12 12.34
C PRO A 110 3.98 23.94 11.69
N ILE A 111 3.77 25.24 11.56
CA ILE A 111 4.70 26.16 10.92
C ILE A 111 4.90 27.42 11.75
N GLN A 112 6.07 28.03 11.57
CA GLN A 112 6.37 29.36 12.07
C GLN A 112 6.25 30.35 10.91
N LEU A 113 5.29 31.26 10.95
CA LEU A 113 5.16 32.34 9.98
C LEU A 113 5.47 33.68 10.63
N SER A 114 6.37 34.42 9.99
CA SER A 114 6.52 35.86 10.22
C SER A 114 5.65 36.65 9.23
N ASP A 115 5.50 36.15 8.00
CA ASP A 115 4.63 36.69 6.95
C ASP A 115 4.04 35.51 6.14
N PRO A 116 2.70 35.36 6.06
CA PRO A 116 2.05 34.34 5.24
C PRO A 116 2.41 34.42 3.75
N ALA A 117 2.71 35.60 3.20
CA ALA A 117 3.04 35.73 1.78
C ALA A 117 4.41 35.09 1.43
N ASP A 118 5.34 35.06 2.38
CA ASP A 118 6.69 34.51 2.16
C ASP A 118 6.69 32.98 2.01
N ILE A 119 5.72 32.28 2.60
CA ILE A 119 5.67 30.82 2.52
C ILE A 119 5.47 30.35 1.08
N PHE A 120 4.63 31.05 0.30
CA PHE A 120 4.36 30.69 -1.09
C PHE A 120 5.55 31.02 -2.00
N ILE A 121 6.33 32.05 -1.65
CA ILE A 121 7.61 32.34 -2.31
C ILE A 121 8.58 31.17 -2.07
N ARG A 122 8.69 30.69 -0.82
CA ARG A 122 9.55 29.54 -0.47
C ARG A 122 9.09 28.25 -1.15
N VAL A 123 7.80 27.97 -1.20
CA VAL A 123 7.22 26.82 -1.91
C VAL A 123 7.54 26.90 -3.41
N ASN A 124 7.27 28.03 -4.06
CA ASN A 124 7.52 28.19 -5.50
C ASN A 124 9.00 28.25 -5.90
N LYS A 125 9.92 28.50 -4.94
CA LYS A 125 11.36 28.37 -5.15
C LYS A 125 11.83 26.91 -5.23
N ARG A 126 11.05 25.94 -4.73
CA ARG A 126 11.36 24.51 -4.89
C ARG A 126 11.20 24.12 -6.36
N ARG A 127 12.11 23.28 -6.86
CA ARG A 127 12.08 22.89 -8.29
C ARG A 127 10.87 22.00 -8.58
N GLU A 128 10.47 21.22 -7.59
CA GLU A 128 9.48 20.16 -7.63
C GLU A 128 8.05 20.66 -7.43
N LEU A 129 7.87 21.84 -6.80
CA LEU A 129 6.58 22.34 -6.37
C LEU A 129 6.15 23.59 -7.15
N GLN A 130 4.84 23.78 -7.25
CA GLN A 130 4.20 24.98 -7.76
C GLN A 130 2.92 25.24 -6.98
N SER A 131 2.66 26.50 -6.65
CA SER A 131 1.44 26.92 -5.97
C SER A 131 0.97 28.30 -6.42
N ASP A 132 -0.36 28.46 -6.49
CA ASP A 132 -1.05 29.74 -6.69
C ASP A 132 -1.58 30.36 -5.37
N GLY A 133 -1.22 29.78 -4.21
CA GLY A 133 -1.70 30.19 -2.89
C GLY A 133 -3.00 29.52 -2.44
N LYS A 134 -3.65 28.72 -3.29
CA LYS A 134 -4.83 27.90 -2.95
C LYS A 134 -4.61 26.42 -3.23
N THR A 135 -3.86 26.13 -4.28
CA THR A 135 -3.56 24.78 -4.76
C THR A 135 -2.07 24.53 -4.74
N LEU A 136 -1.70 23.27 -4.50
CA LEU A 136 -0.33 22.77 -4.67
C LEU A 136 -0.33 21.80 -5.84
N LEU A 137 0.70 21.89 -6.67
CA LEU A 137 1.03 20.89 -7.66
C LEU A 137 2.49 20.45 -7.47
N ARG A 138 2.72 19.15 -7.60
CA ARG A 138 4.05 18.62 -7.86
C ARG A 138 4.25 18.61 -9.38
N LYS A 139 5.29 19.26 -9.91
CA LYS A 139 5.46 19.49 -11.36
C LYS A 139 5.54 18.22 -12.22
N HIS A 140 5.94 17.10 -11.60
CA HIS A 140 5.97 15.77 -12.22
C HIS A 140 4.95 14.81 -11.60
N GLY A 141 4.10 15.30 -10.70
CA GLY A 141 2.99 14.56 -10.14
C GLY A 141 1.74 14.77 -10.99
N THR A 142 0.82 13.82 -10.90
CA THR A 142 -0.53 13.99 -11.40
C THR A 142 -1.37 14.68 -10.32
N VAL A 143 -1.21 14.37 -9.02
CA VAL A 143 -2.10 14.83 -7.94
C VAL A 143 -2.04 16.34 -7.68
N ILE A 144 -3.22 16.96 -7.58
CA ILE A 144 -3.43 18.34 -7.14
C ILE A 144 -3.97 18.34 -5.70
N TYR A 145 -3.45 19.26 -4.88
CA TYR A 145 -3.80 19.40 -3.48
C TYR A 145 -4.49 20.73 -3.19
N ASP A 146 -5.49 20.71 -2.32
CA ASP A 146 -6.02 21.91 -1.66
C ASP A 146 -5.10 22.32 -0.52
N MET A 147 -4.90 23.63 -0.35
CA MET A 147 -4.07 24.17 0.73
C MET A 147 -4.74 25.33 1.46
N GLU A 148 -4.48 25.40 2.76
CA GLU A 148 -4.95 26.48 3.63
C GLU A 148 -3.92 26.78 4.72
N ILE A 149 -3.80 28.06 5.10
CA ILE A 149 -3.07 28.45 6.32
C ILE A 149 -4.11 28.68 7.41
N LEU A 150 -4.08 27.84 8.43
CA LEU A 150 -5.00 27.88 9.56
C LEU A 150 -4.36 28.56 10.76
N ASP A 151 -5.16 29.29 11.53
CA ASP A 151 -4.73 29.80 12.83
C ASP A 151 -4.35 28.66 13.77
N ARG A 152 -3.41 28.92 14.68
CA ARG A 152 -3.02 27.96 15.71
C ARG A 152 -4.22 27.58 16.57
N ASN A 153 -4.56 26.30 16.54
CA ASN A 153 -5.50 25.69 17.48
C ASN A 153 -4.73 25.04 18.65
N PRO A 154 -4.89 25.51 19.91
CA PRO A 154 -4.21 24.94 21.07
C PRO A 154 -4.52 23.46 21.29
N VAL A 155 -5.77 23.04 21.05
CA VAL A 155 -6.19 21.65 21.23
C VAL A 155 -5.45 20.73 20.27
N TRP A 156 -5.30 21.13 19.00
CA TRP A 156 -4.55 20.35 18.02
C TRP A 156 -3.06 20.31 18.36
N ALA A 157 -2.50 21.42 18.85
CA ALA A 157 -1.12 21.47 19.31
C ALA A 157 -0.87 20.49 20.46
N ASP A 158 -1.76 20.46 21.45
CA ASP A 158 -1.67 19.55 22.59
C ASP A 158 -1.84 18.10 22.15
N SER A 159 -2.79 17.80 21.26
CA SER A 159 -2.96 16.46 20.69
C SER A 159 -1.71 16.00 19.95
N ILE A 160 -1.07 16.85 19.14
CA ILE A 160 0.19 16.50 18.48
C ILE A 160 1.27 16.20 19.52
N ILE A 161 1.42 17.05 20.54
CA ILE A 161 2.41 16.82 21.60
C ILE A 161 2.15 15.47 22.28
N GLU A 162 0.90 15.15 22.60
CA GLU A 162 0.52 13.87 23.21
C GLU A 162 0.82 12.67 22.30
N LEU A 163 0.47 12.75 21.02
CA LEU A 163 0.74 11.70 20.02
C LEU A 163 2.24 11.50 19.79
N THR A 164 3.06 12.53 20.02
CA THR A 164 4.52 12.43 19.96
C THR A 164 5.17 11.87 21.23
N ARG A 165 4.42 11.70 22.35
CA ARG A 165 4.98 11.19 23.60
C ARG A 165 5.31 9.70 23.45
N GLY A 166 6.58 9.36 23.65
CA GLY A 166 7.06 7.98 23.60
C GLY A 166 7.42 7.48 22.20
N THR A 167 7.14 8.24 21.15
CA THR A 167 7.61 7.95 19.79
C THR A 167 8.93 8.67 19.47
N ARG A 168 9.54 8.37 18.31
CA ARG A 168 10.79 9.01 17.85
C ARG A 168 10.65 10.53 17.59
N ALA A 169 9.42 11.07 17.63
CA ALA A 169 9.08 12.48 17.44
C ALA A 169 9.22 13.39 18.70
N ASN A 170 9.65 12.86 19.85
CA ASN A 170 9.80 13.61 21.11
C ASN A 170 10.68 14.89 20.98
N PHE A 171 11.59 14.98 20.00
CA PHE A 171 12.52 16.10 19.83
C PHE A 171 11.87 17.40 19.30
N HIS A 172 10.60 17.37 18.89
CA HIS A 172 9.94 18.52 18.28
C HIS A 172 8.87 19.18 19.16
N ALA A 173 8.65 18.70 20.38
CA ALA A 173 7.60 19.21 21.27
C ALA A 173 7.69 20.74 21.50
N ASP A 174 8.90 21.29 21.66
CA ASP A 174 9.08 22.73 21.85
C ASP A 174 8.73 23.55 20.60
N PHE A 175 9.01 23.01 19.42
CA PHE A 175 8.55 23.63 18.18
C PHE A 175 7.02 23.64 18.11
N VAL A 176 6.38 22.50 18.41
CA VAL A 176 4.91 22.39 18.40
C VAL A 176 4.26 23.28 19.47
N ARG A 177 4.90 23.51 20.61
CA ARG A 177 4.35 24.47 21.58
C ARG A 177 4.34 25.89 21.03
N ASN A 178 5.38 26.26 20.29
CA ASN A 178 5.68 27.64 19.90
C ASN A 178 5.29 28.00 18.46
N HIS A 179 4.86 27.04 17.64
CA HIS A 179 4.40 27.31 16.27
C HIS A 179 3.27 28.34 16.25
N THR A 180 3.09 29.05 15.13
CA THR A 180 2.13 30.17 15.02
C THR A 180 0.91 29.84 14.18
N GLN A 181 1.03 28.95 13.21
CA GLN A 181 -0.06 28.51 12.33
C GLN A 181 0.12 27.05 11.92
N PHE A 182 -0.94 26.49 11.32
CA PHE A 182 -0.86 25.24 10.59
C PHE A 182 -0.90 25.50 9.09
N PHE A 183 -0.04 24.79 8.36
CA PHE A 183 -0.21 24.57 6.93
C PHE A 183 -1.06 23.32 6.74
N HIS A 184 -2.24 23.48 6.17
CA HIS A 184 -3.15 22.37 5.92
C HIS A 184 -3.08 22.00 4.44
N LEU A 185 -2.83 20.72 4.16
CA LEU A 185 -2.80 20.14 2.84
C LEU A 185 -3.85 19.03 2.74
N GLN A 186 -4.65 19.02 1.67
CA GLN A 186 -5.64 17.98 1.41
C GLN A 186 -5.51 17.43 -0.01
N ALA A 187 -5.58 16.10 -0.14
CA ALA A 187 -5.49 15.40 -1.43
C ALA A 187 -6.59 14.33 -1.56
N PRO A 188 -7.14 14.08 -2.75
CA PRO A 188 -7.04 14.91 -3.94
C PRO A 188 -7.97 16.13 -3.85
N ASN A 189 -7.61 17.22 -4.55
CA ASN A 189 -8.50 18.37 -4.75
C ASN A 189 -9.78 17.96 -5.52
N LYS A 190 -10.91 18.61 -5.23
CA LYS A 190 -12.24 18.28 -5.80
C LYS A 190 -12.32 18.38 -7.33
N GLU A 191 -11.56 19.28 -7.95
CA GLU A 191 -11.48 19.44 -9.42
C GLU A 191 -10.63 18.34 -10.09
N PHE A 192 -9.86 17.58 -9.31
CA PHE A 192 -8.85 16.63 -9.79
C PHE A 192 -9.27 15.15 -9.78
N VAL A 193 -10.46 14.80 -9.25
CA VAL A 193 -10.96 13.40 -9.12
C VAL A 193 -11.03 12.62 -10.47
N GLN A 194 -10.73 13.26 -11.60
CA GLN A 194 -10.82 12.67 -12.94
C GLN A 194 -9.52 12.06 -13.50
N GLN A 195 -8.33 12.30 -12.90
CA GLN A 195 -7.03 11.93 -13.53
C GLN A 195 -6.22 10.84 -12.80
N THR A 196 -6.43 10.61 -11.51
CA THR A 196 -5.86 9.44 -10.79
C THR A 196 -6.97 8.43 -10.52
N ARG A 197 -6.67 7.14 -10.72
CA ARG A 197 -7.67 6.06 -10.67
C ARG A 197 -7.67 5.31 -9.34
N ASN A 198 -6.72 5.59 -8.46
CA ASN A 198 -6.58 4.83 -7.22
C ASN A 198 -6.01 5.63 -6.04
N GLN A 199 -6.38 5.22 -4.84
CA GLN A 199 -6.02 5.85 -3.57
C GLN A 199 -4.52 5.68 -3.22
N TYR A 200 -3.85 4.65 -3.74
CA TYR A 200 -2.42 4.42 -3.50
C TYR A 200 -1.55 5.46 -4.20
N GLU A 201 -1.85 5.80 -5.44
CA GLU A 201 -1.17 6.84 -6.22
C GLU A 201 -1.33 8.20 -5.52
N VAL A 202 -2.52 8.49 -4.96
CA VAL A 202 -2.75 9.69 -4.14
C VAL A 202 -1.82 9.71 -2.91
N ALA A 203 -1.72 8.59 -2.19
CA ALA A 203 -0.86 8.44 -1.02
C ALA A 203 0.64 8.56 -1.36
N SER A 204 1.11 7.85 -2.39
CA SER A 204 2.50 7.88 -2.87
C SER A 204 2.92 9.30 -3.29
N GLN A 205 2.11 9.96 -4.11
CA GLN A 205 2.45 11.31 -4.57
C GLN A 205 2.38 12.33 -3.44
N LEU A 206 1.49 12.14 -2.46
CA LEU A 206 1.46 12.96 -1.25
C LEU A 206 2.80 12.87 -0.51
N LEU A 207 3.36 11.69 -0.28
CA LEU A 207 4.67 11.55 0.36
C LEU A 207 5.78 12.27 -0.40
N HIS A 208 5.88 12.07 -1.71
CA HIS A 208 6.87 12.76 -2.54
C HIS A 208 6.65 14.27 -2.64
N THR A 209 5.47 14.76 -2.24
CA THR A 209 5.15 16.18 -2.13
C THR A 209 5.49 16.71 -0.73
N LEU A 210 5.28 15.91 0.32
CA LEU A 210 5.48 16.32 1.70
C LEU A 210 6.94 16.63 2.01
N ASP A 211 7.93 15.84 1.57
CA ASP A 211 9.35 16.15 1.84
C ASP A 211 9.77 17.55 1.34
N PRO A 212 9.66 17.88 0.03
CA PRO A 212 10.04 19.21 -0.44
C PRO A 212 9.16 20.32 0.14
N LEU A 213 7.89 20.04 0.47
CA LEU A 213 6.97 21.00 1.08
C LEU A 213 7.39 21.32 2.52
N MET A 214 7.58 20.31 3.37
CA MET A 214 7.99 20.44 4.76
C MET A 214 9.30 21.23 4.87
N ARG A 215 10.26 20.95 3.97
CA ARG A 215 11.50 21.74 3.86
C ARG A 215 11.28 23.16 3.36
N ALA A 216 10.27 23.43 2.53
CA ALA A 216 9.97 24.79 2.08
C ALA A 216 9.35 25.63 3.20
N VAL A 217 8.46 25.01 3.98
CA VAL A 217 7.70 25.69 5.04
C VAL A 217 8.39 25.64 6.40
N ASN A 218 9.51 24.93 6.51
CA ASN A 218 10.24 24.65 7.76
C ASN A 218 9.37 23.95 8.81
N ALA A 219 8.56 22.99 8.39
CA ALA A 219 7.79 22.14 9.29
C ALA A 219 8.62 20.90 9.68
N PRO A 220 8.92 20.69 10.98
CA PRO A 220 9.71 19.53 11.40
C PRO A 220 8.88 18.24 11.47
N ILE A 221 7.55 18.33 11.54
CA ILE A 221 6.65 17.20 11.66
C ILE A 221 5.41 17.38 10.78
N ALA A 222 4.73 16.28 10.50
CA ALA A 222 3.43 16.24 9.82
C ALA A 222 2.44 15.39 10.62
N LEU A 223 1.24 15.93 10.86
CA LEU A 223 0.11 15.21 11.44
C LEU A 223 -0.84 14.76 10.33
N PHE A 224 -1.04 13.46 10.20
CA PHE A 224 -2.05 12.87 9.31
C PHE A 224 -3.38 12.76 10.06
N ARG A 225 -4.31 13.66 9.75
CA ARG A 225 -5.57 13.81 10.52
C ARG A 225 -6.47 12.58 10.46
N ASN A 226 -6.43 11.83 9.36
CA ASN A 226 -7.29 10.66 9.18
C ASN A 226 -6.84 9.46 10.04
N SER A 227 -5.57 9.40 10.44
CA SER A 227 -4.99 8.30 11.22
C SER A 227 -4.46 8.73 12.59
N ASN A 228 -4.47 10.02 12.91
CA ASN A 228 -3.82 10.61 14.09
C ASN A 228 -2.33 10.25 14.20
N GLN A 229 -1.67 10.00 13.07
CA GLN A 229 -0.23 9.70 13.04
C GLN A 229 0.59 10.98 12.93
N VAL A 230 1.70 11.06 13.68
CA VAL A 230 2.65 12.17 13.62
C VAL A 230 4.01 11.65 13.19
N ASN A 231 4.54 12.19 12.10
CA ASN A 231 5.81 11.77 11.53
C ASN A 231 6.80 12.94 11.44
N ALA A 232 8.07 12.68 11.70
CA ALA A 232 9.13 13.64 11.52
C ALA A 232 9.48 13.82 10.04
N CYS A 233 10.03 15.00 9.71
CA CYS A 233 10.46 15.31 8.35
C CYS A 233 11.48 14.28 7.81
N GLU A 234 12.35 13.75 8.66
CA GLU A 234 13.36 12.75 8.29
C GLU A 234 12.74 11.40 7.93
N GLU A 235 11.67 11.00 8.62
CA GLU A 235 10.95 9.74 8.36
C GLU A 235 10.26 9.82 6.99
N ILE A 236 9.57 10.93 6.73
CA ILE A 236 8.94 11.18 5.42
C ILE A 236 9.98 11.22 4.31
N PHE A 237 11.14 11.84 4.55
CA PHE A 237 12.23 11.85 3.59
C PHE A 237 12.76 10.45 3.28
N ASN A 238 13.01 9.63 4.30
CA ASN A 238 13.51 8.27 4.12
C ASN A 238 12.52 7.40 3.33
N CYS A 239 11.21 7.53 3.62
CA CYS A 239 10.18 6.83 2.86
C CYS A 239 10.08 7.33 1.41
N ALA A 240 10.17 8.64 1.18
CA ALA A 240 10.10 9.22 -0.17
C ALA A 240 11.37 8.98 -1.01
N ALA A 241 12.49 8.60 -0.38
CA ALA A 241 13.73 8.25 -1.06
C ALA A 241 13.70 6.86 -1.71
N GLU A 242 12.70 6.03 -1.40
CA GLU A 242 12.47 4.77 -2.11
C GLU A 242 12.04 5.07 -3.55
N GLU A 243 12.69 4.42 -4.52
CA GLU A 243 12.62 4.84 -5.93
C GLU A 243 11.32 4.47 -6.66
N THR A 244 10.50 3.58 -6.10
CA THR A 244 9.25 3.13 -6.74
C THR A 244 8.01 3.62 -5.98
N PRO A 245 6.95 4.07 -6.66
CA PRO A 245 5.67 4.40 -6.03
C PRO A 245 5.10 3.26 -5.16
N ALA A 246 5.35 2.01 -5.55
CA ALA A 246 4.92 0.82 -4.81
C ALA A 246 5.65 0.67 -3.46
N ASN A 247 6.97 0.86 -3.44
CA ASN A 247 7.76 0.79 -2.20
C ASN A 247 7.38 1.96 -1.27
N VAL A 248 7.25 3.17 -1.83
CA VAL A 248 6.80 4.37 -1.11
C VAL A 248 5.40 4.17 -0.52
N CYS A 249 4.48 3.52 -1.24
CA CYS A 249 3.16 3.13 -0.71
C CYS A 249 3.25 2.11 0.42
N ALA A 250 4.08 1.08 0.27
CA ALA A 250 4.28 0.08 1.32
C ALA A 250 4.87 0.72 2.59
N ALA A 251 5.83 1.63 2.43
CA ALA A 251 6.39 2.44 3.51
C ALA A 251 5.32 3.38 4.12
N PHE A 252 4.43 3.96 3.30
CA PHE A 252 3.31 4.76 3.78
C PHE A 252 2.29 3.95 4.58
N CYS A 253 1.96 2.74 4.14
CA CYS A 253 1.12 1.82 4.91
C CYS A 253 1.74 1.51 6.27
N LYS A 254 3.08 1.38 6.35
CA LYS A 254 3.81 1.26 7.62
C LYS A 254 3.77 2.53 8.47
N ILE A 255 3.83 3.71 7.86
CA ILE A 255 3.63 4.99 8.58
C ILE A 255 2.22 5.06 9.21
N TYR A 256 1.22 4.49 8.55
CA TYR A 256 -0.15 4.43 9.06
C TYR A 256 -0.37 3.32 10.08
N ASN A 257 0.43 2.24 9.99
CA ASN A 257 0.37 1.04 10.83
C ASN A 257 1.69 0.90 11.61
N ASP A 258 1.77 1.48 12.81
CA ASP A 258 2.95 1.40 13.67
C ASP A 258 3.22 -0.06 14.10
N GLU A 259 4.39 -0.61 13.75
CA GLU A 259 4.85 -1.94 14.17
C GLU A 259 5.26 -1.99 15.66
N GLU A 260 5.55 -0.85 16.31
CA GLU A 260 6.08 -0.80 17.69
C GLU A 260 5.04 -0.40 18.76
N ASN A 261 3.89 0.20 18.42
CA ASN A 261 2.84 0.59 19.39
C ASN A 261 1.42 0.20 18.94
N ALA A 262 1.14 -1.09 18.89
CA ALA A 262 -0.21 -1.61 18.79
C ALA A 262 -1.02 -1.30 20.08
N CYS A 263 -1.57 -0.09 20.19
CA CYS A 263 -2.61 0.24 21.16
C CYS A 263 -3.90 0.60 20.44
N LEU A 264 -4.77 -0.40 20.34
CA LEU A 264 -6.23 -0.34 20.33
C LEU A 264 -6.82 0.92 19.67
N PHE A 265 -6.94 0.97 18.35
CA PHE A 265 -7.88 1.87 17.67
C PHE A 265 -8.13 1.35 16.25
N SER A 266 -9.41 1.16 15.89
CA SER A 266 -9.93 0.95 14.52
C SER A 266 -8.91 0.43 13.50
N VAL A 267 -9.01 -0.86 13.14
CA VAL A 267 -8.41 -1.42 11.91
C VAL A 267 -9.14 -0.87 10.66
N GLY A 268 -9.71 0.31 10.76
CA GLY A 268 -10.13 1.09 9.61
C GLY A 268 -8.88 1.64 8.97
N MET A 269 -8.39 0.97 7.92
CA MET A 269 -7.60 1.59 6.86
C MET A 269 -8.47 2.61 6.11
N HIS A 270 -9.07 3.53 6.86
CA HIS A 270 -10.04 4.52 6.41
C HIS A 270 -9.42 5.27 5.29
N ALA A 271 -8.30 5.97 5.55
CA ALA A 271 -7.52 6.78 4.62
C ALA A 271 -7.09 6.09 3.30
N LEU A 272 -7.21 4.76 3.22
CA LEU A 272 -6.88 3.93 2.05
C LEU A 272 -8.11 3.29 1.37
N GLY A 273 -9.32 3.48 1.92
CA GLY A 273 -10.59 3.10 1.28
C GLY A 273 -11.21 1.78 1.78
N TYR A 274 -10.75 1.27 2.92
CA TYR A 274 -11.23 0.03 3.53
C TYR A 274 -12.27 0.28 4.64
N ALA A 275 -13.04 -0.75 4.98
CA ALA A 275 -14.09 -0.70 5.99
C ALA A 275 -13.55 -0.72 7.43
N ASP A 276 -14.35 -0.18 8.34
CA ASP A 276 -14.08 -0.09 9.77
C ASP A 276 -14.21 -1.45 10.46
N ALA A 277 -13.25 -1.83 11.29
CA ALA A 277 -13.40 -2.91 12.26
C ALA A 277 -12.57 -2.61 13.51
N GLN A 278 -13.10 -2.90 14.69
CA GLN A 278 -12.41 -2.67 15.96
C GLN A 278 -12.15 -4.00 16.65
N ILE A 279 -10.93 -4.20 17.16
CA ILE A 279 -10.58 -5.34 18.01
C ILE A 279 -10.21 -4.76 19.39
N PRO A 280 -10.84 -5.21 20.49
CA PRO A 280 -10.34 -4.90 21.83
C PRO A 280 -9.04 -5.67 22.06
N TYR A 281 -7.91 -4.97 22.12
CA TYR A 281 -6.58 -5.55 22.29
C TYR A 281 -6.00 -5.12 23.64
N GLU A 282 -6.45 -5.73 24.74
CA GLU A 282 -5.95 -5.41 26.08
C GLU A 282 -5.09 -6.49 26.74
N LEU A 283 -4.84 -7.67 26.12
CA LEU A 283 -4.28 -8.82 26.87
C LEU A 283 -3.29 -9.75 26.15
N LEU A 284 -2.66 -9.35 25.05
CA LEU A 284 -1.76 -10.26 24.31
C LEU A 284 -0.33 -9.71 24.14
N PRO A 285 0.71 -10.56 24.30
CA PRO A 285 2.09 -10.22 23.94
C PRO A 285 2.24 -9.84 22.45
N VAL A 286 3.18 -8.95 22.13
CA VAL A 286 3.41 -8.37 20.79
C VAL A 286 3.58 -9.45 19.70
N GLU A 287 4.20 -10.58 20.05
CA GLU A 287 4.46 -11.68 19.13
C GLU A 287 3.16 -12.37 18.66
N VAL A 288 2.11 -12.37 19.49
CA VAL A 288 0.78 -12.92 19.17
C VAL A 288 -0.08 -11.89 18.42
N ALA A 289 0.24 -10.60 18.52
CA ALA A 289 -0.49 -9.52 17.85
C ALA A 289 -0.34 -9.53 16.35
N HIS A 290 0.86 -9.82 15.86
CA HIS A 290 1.12 -9.90 14.42
C HIS A 290 0.39 -11.09 13.79
N ASP A 291 0.36 -12.24 14.45
CA ASP A 291 -0.34 -13.44 13.97
C ASP A 291 -1.86 -13.20 13.92
N VAL A 292 -2.44 -12.58 14.95
CA VAL A 292 -3.88 -12.25 15.00
C VAL A 292 -4.26 -11.17 13.97
N LEU A 293 -3.40 -10.18 13.73
CA LEU A 293 -3.62 -9.15 12.69
C LEU A 293 -3.60 -9.75 11.27
N TYR A 294 -2.69 -10.71 11.02
CA TYR A 294 -2.63 -11.41 9.75
C TYR A 294 -3.87 -12.30 9.54
N GLU A 295 -4.27 -13.07 10.55
CA GLU A 295 -5.51 -13.88 10.55
C GLU A 295 -6.75 -13.02 10.30
N PHE A 296 -6.80 -11.81 10.86
CA PHE A 296 -7.87 -10.85 10.63
C PHE A 296 -7.89 -10.30 9.20
N HIS A 297 -6.71 -10.11 8.59
CA HIS A 297 -6.63 -9.66 7.21
C HIS A 297 -7.15 -10.73 6.23
N GLU A 298 -6.88 -12.01 6.51
CA GLU A 298 -7.47 -13.15 5.79
C GLU A 298 -9.00 -13.17 5.95
N PHE A 299 -9.51 -12.92 7.17
CA PHE A 299 -10.95 -12.77 7.44
C PHE A 299 -11.60 -11.62 6.66
N GLN A 300 -11.02 -10.42 6.62
CA GLN A 300 -11.57 -9.28 5.87
C GLN A 300 -11.68 -9.59 4.37
N CYS A 301 -10.68 -10.27 3.80
CA CYS A 301 -10.73 -10.74 2.43
C CYS A 301 -11.87 -11.74 2.21
N LEU A 302 -12.09 -12.68 3.13
CA LEU A 302 -13.19 -13.64 3.07
C LEU A 302 -14.57 -12.96 3.22
N ALA A 303 -14.73 -12.03 4.17
CA ALA A 303 -15.99 -11.31 4.42
C ALA A 303 -16.40 -10.36 3.29
N LEU A 304 -15.44 -9.82 2.54
CA LEU A 304 -15.73 -9.03 1.34
C LEU A 304 -16.13 -9.92 0.15
N THR A 305 -15.85 -11.23 0.19
CA THR A 305 -16.17 -12.18 -0.89
C THR A 305 -17.41 -13.04 -0.62
N TRP A 306 -17.82 -13.21 0.64
CA TRP A 306 -18.98 -14.00 1.03
C TRP A 306 -19.96 -13.20 1.89
N ASN A 307 -21.26 -13.48 1.76
CA ASN A 307 -22.29 -12.88 2.60
C ASN A 307 -22.31 -13.62 3.96
N ILE A 308 -21.46 -13.19 4.88
CA ILE A 308 -21.28 -13.82 6.19
C ILE A 308 -22.29 -13.20 7.17
N GLY A 309 -23.11 -14.03 7.82
CA GLY A 309 -24.09 -13.58 8.83
C GLY A 309 -23.44 -13.15 10.15
N ASP A 310 -24.23 -12.97 11.21
CA ASP A 310 -23.77 -12.40 12.49
C ASP A 310 -22.79 -13.27 13.30
N SER A 311 -22.44 -14.46 12.81
CA SER A 311 -21.37 -15.29 13.39
C SER A 311 -20.74 -16.24 12.37
N MET A 312 -19.47 -16.61 12.59
CA MET A 312 -18.79 -17.63 11.79
C MET A 312 -17.66 -18.33 12.55
N GLN A 313 -17.31 -19.54 12.09
CA GLN A 313 -16.09 -20.23 12.52
C GLN A 313 -14.97 -19.95 11.52
N PHE A 314 -13.82 -19.49 12.01
CA PHE A 314 -12.61 -19.28 11.22
C PHE A 314 -11.54 -20.24 11.69
N SER A 315 -11.12 -21.15 10.83
CA SER A 315 -10.00 -22.05 11.10
C SER A 315 -8.72 -21.45 10.54
N SER A 316 -7.87 -20.93 11.41
CA SER A 316 -6.57 -20.38 11.05
C SER A 316 -5.65 -21.49 10.56
N LYS A 317 -4.99 -21.25 9.43
CA LYS A 317 -3.96 -22.15 8.89
C LYS A 317 -2.59 -21.93 9.54
N ILE A 318 -2.42 -20.86 10.30
CA ILE A 318 -1.15 -20.46 10.93
C ILE A 318 -1.09 -20.97 12.37
N SER A 319 -2.07 -20.59 13.19
CA SER A 319 -2.16 -21.07 14.57
C SER A 319 -2.74 -22.48 14.67
N ASN A 320 -3.32 -23.00 13.56
CA ASN A 320 -4.06 -24.26 13.51
C ASN A 320 -5.21 -24.31 14.54
N GLN A 321 -5.72 -23.13 14.92
CA GLN A 321 -6.83 -22.95 15.84
C GLN A 321 -8.10 -22.62 15.08
N THR A 322 -9.25 -22.96 15.68
CA THR A 322 -10.55 -22.51 15.18
C THR A 322 -11.12 -21.49 16.14
N TYR A 323 -11.40 -20.31 15.61
CA TYR A 323 -11.97 -19.18 16.32
C TYR A 323 -13.47 -19.10 16.04
N LEU A 324 -14.24 -18.74 17.06
CA LEU A 324 -15.63 -18.33 16.88
C LEU A 324 -15.66 -16.80 16.81
N LEU A 325 -16.15 -16.27 15.70
CA LEU A 325 -16.31 -14.85 15.49
C LEU A 325 -17.79 -14.52 15.63
N ASN A 326 -18.09 -13.58 16.52
CA ASN A 326 -19.45 -13.08 16.73
C ASN A 326 -19.50 -11.60 16.41
N LEU A 327 -20.51 -11.20 15.63
CA LEU A 327 -20.78 -9.82 15.29
C LEU A 327 -21.65 -9.16 16.36
N TYR A 328 -21.12 -8.11 16.97
CA TYR A 328 -21.81 -7.29 17.96
C TYR A 328 -22.22 -5.96 17.34
N HIS A 329 -23.51 -5.82 17.06
CA HIS A 329 -24.08 -4.52 16.72
C HIS A 329 -24.11 -3.65 17.98
N CYS A 330 -23.16 -2.72 18.08
CA CYS A 330 -23.13 -1.78 19.20
C CYS A 330 -24.19 -0.68 18.94
N GLY A 331 -25.15 -0.53 19.87
CA GLY A 331 -26.24 0.45 19.76
C GLY A 331 -25.82 1.92 19.93
N ARG A 332 -24.53 2.24 19.82
CA ARG A 332 -23.99 3.60 19.98
C ARG A 332 -23.81 4.37 18.69
N PHE A 333 -24.00 3.73 17.53
CA PHE A 333 -23.72 4.30 16.21
C PHE A 333 -24.74 3.82 15.17
N GLU A 334 -26.03 4.04 15.44
CA GLU A 334 -27.12 3.44 14.65
C GLU A 334 -27.59 4.31 13.47
N THR A 335 -27.14 5.56 13.36
CA THR A 335 -27.70 6.49 12.36
C THR A 335 -26.79 6.61 11.13
N PRO A 336 -27.23 6.14 9.95
CA PRO A 336 -26.46 6.28 8.72
C PRO A 336 -26.16 7.77 8.43
N GLY A 337 -24.88 8.09 8.24
CA GLY A 337 -24.42 9.46 7.94
C GLY A 337 -23.71 10.17 9.10
N GLU A 338 -23.65 9.60 10.29
CA GLU A 338 -22.78 10.09 11.35
C GLU A 338 -21.31 9.70 11.08
N ALA A 339 -20.37 10.58 11.43
CA ALA A 339 -18.93 10.39 11.21
C ALA A 339 -18.31 9.16 11.92
N ARG A 340 -19.10 8.43 12.72
CA ARG A 340 -18.71 7.22 13.46
C ARG A 340 -19.66 6.03 13.23
N PHE A 341 -20.54 6.12 12.22
CA PHE A 341 -21.46 5.03 11.88
C PHE A 341 -20.69 3.82 11.34
N ASN A 342 -20.65 2.72 12.10
CA ASN A 342 -20.07 1.46 11.67
C ASN A 342 -21.18 0.50 11.22
N GLN A 343 -21.40 0.43 9.91
CA GLN A 343 -22.42 -0.45 9.30
C GLN A 343 -22.15 -1.95 9.47
N PHE A 344 -20.92 -2.32 9.88
CA PHE A 344 -20.47 -3.71 10.00
C PHE A 344 -20.30 -4.16 11.45
N GLY A 345 -20.67 -3.35 12.44
CA GLY A 345 -20.59 -3.68 13.87
C GLY A 345 -19.19 -4.03 14.41
N LEU A 346 -19.12 -4.52 15.64
CA LEU A 346 -17.90 -4.90 16.35
C LEU A 346 -17.72 -6.42 16.28
N TRP A 347 -16.63 -6.92 15.71
CA TRP A 347 -16.36 -8.36 15.69
C TRP A 347 -15.53 -8.76 16.91
N ILE A 348 -16.04 -9.72 17.69
CA ILE A 348 -15.32 -10.28 18.84
C ILE A 348 -14.84 -11.68 18.46
N PHE A 349 -13.53 -11.87 18.59
CA PHE A 349 -12.90 -13.18 18.47
C PHE A 349 -12.93 -13.87 19.83
N GLU A 350 -13.70 -14.95 19.91
CA GLU A 350 -13.64 -15.87 21.03
C GLU A 350 -12.60 -16.94 20.68
N GLY A 351 -11.49 -16.94 21.43
CA GLY A 351 -10.44 -17.95 21.29
C GLY A 351 -10.98 -19.36 21.60
N PRO A 352 -10.28 -20.41 21.14
CA PRO A 352 -10.59 -21.78 21.52
C PRO A 352 -10.53 -21.92 23.05
N ALA A 353 -11.52 -22.59 23.63
CA ALA A 353 -11.62 -22.84 25.07
C ALA A 353 -10.49 -23.71 25.61
#